data_AF-A0A397RSS6-F1
#
_entry.id   AF-A0A397RSS6-F1
#
_cell.length_a   1.000
_cell.length_b   1.000
_cell.length_c   1.000
_cell.angle_alpha   90.00
_cell.angle_beta   90.00
_cell.angle_gamma   90.00
#
_symmetry.space_group_name_H-M   'P 1'
#
loop_
_entity.id
_entity.type
_entity.pdbx_description
1 polymer ?
#
loop_
_entity_poly.entity_id
_entity_poly.type
_entity_poly.pdbx_seq_one_letter_code
_entity_poly.pdbx_strand_id
1 'polypeptide(L)'
;MKGNYIKENRLRLNMTQSDLAEKLDVSVLKISRWEDDSIEPSLDEISKMASIFGEGDNLEENIDNTNQSLELLNEENAIEDSTLDELKVDTPLFEDSLKQSKVIHETCRRCGKTITNKDDLFVIIHSDSDNVKPSIREEYVCRICKFASENKPIVLKSCLKSPYFLVLSIHAIVWPLIHIMIFLGIAFSYFFEGNTALFIFFTLFAVIISTYIGCVISHNNFISKIFYIGIDYIRNAAKKYKPCSRFDFAGCARNERAFRFSGHILLFSFLASLFVGIFTSIFVYPYALIKNLKRAF
;
A
#
# COMPACT_ATOMS: atom_id res chain seq x y z
N MET A 1 -7.04 -0.61 -31.86
CA MET A 1 -7.22 0.86 -31.70
C MET A 1 -6.23 1.32 -30.63
N LYS A 2 -5.38 2.32 -30.88
CA LYS A 2 -4.34 2.74 -29.91
C LYS A 2 -4.93 3.61 -28.79
N GLY A 3 -4.50 3.42 -27.55
CA GLY A 3 -4.96 4.14 -26.36
C GLY A 3 -4.77 5.66 -26.44
N ASN A 4 -3.68 6.11 -27.07
CA ASN A 4 -3.43 7.53 -27.33
C ASN A 4 -4.56 8.18 -28.17
N TYR A 5 -5.16 7.44 -29.12
CA TYR A 5 -6.25 7.96 -29.95
C TYR A 5 -7.53 8.25 -29.14
N ILE A 6 -7.81 7.42 -28.14
CA ILE A 6 -8.95 7.61 -27.22
C ILE A 6 -8.74 8.88 -26.40
N LYS A 7 -7.54 9.04 -25.85
CA LYS A 7 -7.17 10.19 -25.03
C LYS A 7 -7.22 11.49 -25.82
N GLU A 8 -6.69 11.51 -27.03
CA GLU A 8 -6.70 12.68 -27.92
C GLU A 8 -8.12 13.11 -28.29
N ASN A 9 -8.99 12.17 -28.68
CA ASN A 9 -10.39 12.49 -29.02
C ASN A 9 -11.20 12.94 -27.80
N ARG A 10 -10.97 12.33 -26.63
CA ARG A 10 -11.60 12.78 -25.38
C ARG A 10 -11.22 14.22 -25.04
N LEU A 11 -9.92 14.55 -25.16
CA LEU A 11 -9.43 15.90 -24.91
C LEU A 11 -9.92 16.90 -25.96
N ARG A 12 -10.02 16.49 -27.23
CA ARG A 12 -10.61 17.30 -28.31
C ARG A 12 -12.03 17.74 -27.99
N LEU A 13 -12.81 16.87 -27.34
CA LEU A 13 -14.18 17.15 -26.90
C LEU A 13 -14.27 17.78 -25.49
N ASN A 14 -13.15 18.20 -24.89
CA ASN A 14 -13.06 18.76 -23.53
C ASN A 14 -13.68 17.85 -22.44
N MET A 15 -13.65 16.53 -22.63
CA MET A 15 -14.19 15.57 -21.67
C MET A 15 -13.12 15.11 -20.67
N THR A 16 -13.50 14.88 -19.42
CA THR A 16 -12.69 14.14 -18.45
C THR A 16 -12.86 12.63 -18.64
N GLN A 17 -11.96 11.81 -18.06
CA GLN A 17 -12.11 10.34 -18.12
C GLN A 17 -13.44 9.88 -17.50
N SER A 18 -13.95 10.60 -16.51
CA SER A 18 -15.25 10.33 -15.90
C SER A 18 -16.41 10.60 -16.85
N ASP A 19 -16.35 11.70 -17.61
CA ASP A 19 -17.41 12.08 -18.55
C ASP A 19 -17.53 11.09 -19.71
N LEU A 20 -16.37 10.61 -20.22
CA LEU A 20 -16.37 9.57 -21.24
C LEU A 20 -16.87 8.22 -20.70
N ALA A 21 -16.53 7.90 -19.45
CA ALA A 21 -16.98 6.69 -18.79
C ALA A 21 -18.50 6.67 -18.59
N GLU A 22 -19.09 7.81 -18.20
CA GLU A 22 -20.53 7.99 -18.05
C GLU A 22 -21.26 7.83 -19.39
N LYS A 23 -20.74 8.44 -20.48
CA LYS A 23 -21.33 8.31 -21.82
C LYS A 23 -21.29 6.89 -22.40
N LEU A 24 -20.30 6.10 -22.00
CA LEU A 24 -20.12 4.72 -22.47
C LEU A 24 -20.74 3.68 -21.54
N ASP A 25 -21.30 4.09 -20.40
CA ASP A 25 -21.76 3.22 -19.30
C ASP A 25 -20.67 2.20 -18.86
N VAL A 26 -19.45 2.70 -18.69
CA VAL A 26 -18.32 1.90 -18.22
C VAL A 26 -17.66 2.53 -17.00
N SER A 27 -16.85 1.74 -16.28
CA SER A 27 -16.06 2.30 -15.17
C SER A 27 -14.94 3.20 -15.68
N VAL A 28 -14.65 4.29 -14.98
CA VAL A 28 -13.52 5.20 -15.27
C VAL A 28 -12.17 4.46 -15.35
N LEU A 29 -12.01 3.42 -14.54
CA LEU A 29 -10.82 2.56 -14.57
C LEU A 29 -10.64 1.87 -15.93
N LYS A 30 -11.75 1.49 -16.59
CA LYS A 30 -11.73 0.88 -17.92
C LYS A 30 -11.19 1.85 -18.95
N ILE A 31 -11.63 3.11 -18.92
CA ILE A 31 -11.12 4.20 -19.77
C ILE A 31 -9.62 4.42 -19.55
N SER A 32 -9.19 4.56 -18.28
CA SER A 32 -7.76 4.72 -17.97
C SER A 32 -6.92 3.55 -18.49
N ARG A 33 -7.43 2.33 -18.41
CA ARG A 33 -6.72 1.14 -18.92
C ARG A 33 -6.65 1.10 -20.44
N TRP A 34 -7.66 1.61 -21.13
CA TRP A 34 -7.65 1.75 -22.58
C TRP A 34 -6.68 2.85 -23.03
N GLU A 35 -6.65 4.00 -22.34
CA GLU A 35 -5.72 5.09 -22.65
C GLU A 35 -4.25 4.71 -22.44
N ASP A 36 -3.97 3.84 -21.46
CA ASP A 36 -2.63 3.35 -21.15
C ASP A 36 -2.24 2.08 -21.95
N ASP A 37 -3.00 1.68 -22.97
CA ASP A 37 -2.79 0.47 -23.80
C ASP A 37 -2.71 -0.84 -22.99
N SER A 38 -3.23 -0.84 -21.75
CA SER A 38 -3.13 -2.00 -20.84
C SER A 38 -4.19 -3.07 -21.10
N ILE A 39 -5.32 -2.67 -21.70
CA ILE A 39 -6.44 -3.52 -22.11
C ILE A 39 -6.98 -2.95 -23.42
N GLU A 40 -7.34 -3.80 -24.37
CA GLU A 40 -8.02 -3.37 -25.59
C GLU A 40 -9.55 -3.31 -25.39
N PRO A 41 -10.24 -2.28 -25.91
CA PRO A 41 -11.69 -2.21 -25.90
C PRO A 41 -12.31 -3.26 -26.83
N SER A 42 -13.50 -3.74 -26.48
CA SER A 42 -14.28 -4.64 -27.33
C SER A 42 -14.88 -3.93 -28.54
N LEU A 43 -15.32 -4.68 -29.56
CA LEU A 43 -15.91 -4.11 -30.77
C LEU A 43 -17.15 -3.24 -30.50
N ASP A 44 -18.01 -3.65 -29.56
CA ASP A 44 -19.18 -2.86 -29.14
C ASP A 44 -18.77 -1.50 -28.53
N GLU A 45 -17.73 -1.50 -27.70
CA GLU A 45 -17.20 -0.29 -27.07
C GLU A 45 -16.52 0.64 -28.06
N ILE A 46 -15.83 0.05 -29.05
CA ILE A 46 -15.26 0.81 -30.18
C ILE A 46 -16.38 1.46 -30.99
N SER A 47 -17.47 0.75 -31.26
CA SER A 47 -18.63 1.31 -31.98
C SER A 47 -19.26 2.48 -31.21
N LYS A 48 -19.48 2.32 -29.91
CA LYS A 48 -20.02 3.39 -29.05
C LYS A 48 -19.08 4.59 -28.96
N MET A 49 -17.77 4.34 -28.84
CA MET A 49 -16.76 5.41 -28.87
C MET A 49 -16.74 6.13 -30.21
N ALA A 50 -16.89 5.41 -31.33
CA ALA A 50 -16.95 6.01 -32.65
C ALA A 50 -18.17 6.94 -32.80
N SER A 51 -19.33 6.57 -32.27
CA SER A 51 -20.51 7.45 -32.23
C SER A 51 -20.24 8.73 -31.44
N ILE A 52 -19.64 8.62 -30.24
CA ILE A 52 -19.35 9.79 -29.39
C ILE A 52 -18.26 10.69 -30.00
N PHE A 53 -17.24 10.10 -30.61
CA PHE A 53 -16.15 10.85 -31.23
C PHE A 53 -16.55 11.45 -32.60
N GLY A 54 -17.53 10.85 -33.28
CA GLY A 54 -18.14 11.34 -34.51
C GLY A 54 -19.15 12.47 -34.30
N GLU A 55 -19.84 12.52 -33.16
CA GLU A 55 -20.73 13.63 -32.78
C GLU A 55 -20.02 14.96 -32.51
N GLY A 56 -18.68 14.97 -32.52
CA GLY A 56 -17.85 16.17 -32.42
C GLY A 56 -17.84 17.06 -33.66
N ASP A 57 -18.37 16.61 -34.79
CA ASP A 57 -18.51 17.42 -36.00
C ASP A 57 -19.84 18.17 -36.01
N ASN A 58 -19.84 19.29 -35.29
CA ASN A 58 -20.56 20.48 -35.73
C ASN A 58 -19.55 21.62 -35.83
N LEU A 59 -18.76 21.58 -36.90
CA LEU A 59 -18.21 22.73 -37.60
C LEU A 59 -18.00 22.28 -39.06
N GLU A 60 -19.05 22.46 -39.85
CA GLU A 60 -19.07 22.63 -41.31
C GLU A 60 -18.02 21.84 -42.14
N GLU A 61 -18.41 20.66 -42.66
CA GLU A 61 -18.27 20.25 -44.08
C GLU A 61 -18.35 18.72 -44.25
N ASN A 62 -18.97 18.29 -45.36
CA ASN A 62 -18.97 16.94 -45.93
C ASN A 62 -19.96 15.89 -45.38
N ILE A 63 -21.24 16.25 -45.49
CA ILE A 63 -22.28 15.29 -45.93
C ILE A 63 -21.92 14.92 -47.37
N ASP A 64 -21.53 13.67 -47.64
CA ASP A 64 -21.76 13.00 -48.94
C ASP A 64 -21.27 11.53 -48.97
N ASN A 65 -20.36 11.10 -48.10
CA ASN A 65 -19.72 9.77 -48.23
C ASN A 65 -20.31 8.63 -47.37
N THR A 66 -21.24 8.92 -46.45
CA THR A 66 -21.72 7.91 -45.47
C THR A 66 -22.88 7.04 -45.99
N ASN A 67 -23.60 7.49 -47.02
CA ASN A 67 -24.76 6.75 -47.53
C ASN A 67 -24.40 5.52 -48.37
N GLN A 68 -23.14 5.37 -48.79
CA GLN A 68 -22.71 4.27 -49.66
C GLN A 68 -22.31 3.00 -48.90
N SER A 69 -21.97 3.11 -47.61
CA SER A 69 -21.49 1.98 -46.79
C SER A 69 -22.60 1.31 -45.95
N LEU A 70 -23.76 1.94 -45.82
CA LEU A 70 -24.91 1.42 -45.05
C LEU A 70 -25.79 0.44 -45.85
N GLU A 71 -25.76 0.47 -47.18
CA GLU A 71 -26.51 -0.48 -48.01
C GLU A 71 -25.89 -1.88 -48.04
N LEU A 72 -24.57 -2.00 -47.83
CA LEU A 72 -23.86 -3.29 -47.93
C LEU A 72 -23.95 -4.16 -46.67
N LEU A 73 -24.34 -3.60 -45.52
CA LEU A 73 -24.40 -4.32 -44.24
C LEU A 73 -25.80 -4.83 -43.87
N ASN A 74 -26.84 -4.37 -44.58
CA ASN A 74 -28.23 -4.76 -44.31
C ASN A 74 -28.63 -6.10 -44.97
N GLU A 75 -27.80 -6.68 -45.85
CA GLU A 75 -28.10 -7.96 -46.49
C GLU A 75 -27.62 -9.19 -45.67
N GLU A 76 -26.73 -9.04 -44.69
CA GLU A 76 -26.18 -10.18 -43.94
C GLU A 76 -26.98 -10.61 -42.69
N ASN A 77 -27.85 -9.76 -42.13
CA ASN A 77 -28.50 -10.03 -40.84
C ASN A 77 -29.94 -10.61 -40.92
N ALA A 78 -30.37 -11.11 -42.08
CA ALA A 78 -31.70 -11.69 -42.26
C ALA A 78 -31.82 -13.18 -41.89
N ILE A 79 -30.79 -13.81 -41.33
CA ILE A 79 -30.75 -15.25 -41.08
C ILE A 79 -30.21 -15.52 -39.68
N GLU A 80 -31.05 -15.39 -38.65
CA GLU A 80 -31.00 -16.18 -37.39
C GLU A 80 -32.09 -15.70 -36.42
N ASP A 81 -33.31 -15.57 -36.93
CA ASP A 81 -34.54 -15.50 -36.13
C ASP A 81 -35.30 -16.81 -36.34
N SER A 82 -35.05 -17.81 -35.49
CA SER A 82 -36.04 -18.85 -35.18
C SER A 82 -35.58 -19.74 -34.02
N THR A 83 -36.53 -20.03 -33.12
CA THR A 83 -36.48 -20.98 -31.99
C THR A 83 -35.85 -20.44 -30.70
N LEU A 84 -36.53 -20.39 -29.53
CA LEU A 84 -37.79 -20.99 -29.12
C LEU A 84 -38.36 -20.21 -27.92
N ASP A 85 -39.67 -19.98 -27.98
CA ASP A 85 -40.56 -19.44 -26.95
C ASP A 85 -40.70 -20.33 -25.69
N GLU A 86 -41.28 -19.70 -24.67
CA GLU A 86 -42.08 -20.24 -23.54
C GLU A 86 -41.41 -20.78 -22.26
N LEU A 87 -41.51 -19.99 -21.16
CA LEU A 87 -42.59 -20.19 -20.17
C LEU A 87 -42.80 -18.94 -19.26
N LYS A 88 -44.05 -18.48 -19.17
CA LYS A 88 -44.58 -17.34 -18.37
C LYS A 88 -44.84 -17.68 -16.89
N VAL A 89 -45.25 -16.63 -16.13
CA VAL A 89 -46.17 -16.56 -14.95
C VAL A 89 -45.43 -16.16 -13.65
N ASP A 90 -45.74 -15.11 -12.87
CA ASP A 90 -46.77 -14.07 -12.82
C ASP A 90 -46.25 -12.84 -12.03
N THR A 91 -46.76 -11.64 -12.36
CA THR A 91 -46.62 -10.38 -11.60
C THR A 91 -47.68 -10.30 -10.49
N PRO A 92 -47.53 -9.46 -9.42
CA PRO A 92 -47.99 -8.07 -9.57
C PRO A 92 -47.19 -6.99 -8.80
N LEU A 93 -47.01 -5.85 -9.48
CA LEU A 93 -47.19 -4.46 -9.00
C LEU A 93 -46.87 -4.14 -7.53
N PHE A 94 -45.79 -3.37 -7.31
CA PHE A 94 -45.89 -2.14 -6.53
C PHE A 94 -44.75 -1.17 -6.89
N GLU A 95 -45.04 -0.34 -7.88
CA GLU A 95 -44.36 0.93 -8.12
C GLU A 95 -44.86 1.90 -7.06
N ASP A 96 -44.04 2.17 -6.03
CA ASP A 96 -43.99 3.44 -5.28
C ASP A 96 -43.18 3.30 -4.00
N SER A 97 -41.93 3.78 -4.02
CA SER A 97 -41.34 4.61 -2.94
C SER A 97 -39.89 5.00 -3.23
N LEU A 98 -39.72 5.92 -4.19
CA LEU A 98 -38.64 6.90 -4.13
C LEU A 98 -38.90 7.82 -2.93
N LYS A 99 -38.05 7.71 -1.89
CA LYS A 99 -37.60 8.77 -0.95
C LYS A 99 -37.46 8.25 0.49
N GLN A 100 -36.26 7.80 0.82
CA GLN A 100 -35.37 8.51 1.76
C GLN A 100 -34.08 7.71 1.81
N SER A 101 -33.08 8.13 1.03
CA SER A 101 -31.71 7.68 1.28
C SER A 101 -31.30 8.25 2.63
N LYS A 102 -31.53 7.49 3.69
CA LYS A 102 -30.96 7.73 5.00
C LYS A 102 -29.45 7.69 4.79
N VAL A 103 -28.82 8.87 4.75
CA VAL A 103 -27.36 9.00 4.63
C VAL A 103 -26.79 8.39 5.90
N ILE A 104 -26.27 7.18 5.78
CA ILE A 104 -25.59 6.48 6.88
C ILE A 104 -24.22 7.15 7.00
N HIS A 105 -24.00 7.94 8.04
CA HIS A 105 -22.68 8.51 8.36
C HIS A 105 -21.87 7.51 9.18
N GLU A 106 -21.29 6.52 8.52
CA GLU A 106 -20.36 5.59 9.17
C GLU A 106 -18.92 5.95 8.86
N THR A 107 -18.02 5.78 9.82
CA THR A 107 -16.59 6.04 9.64
C THR A 107 -15.87 4.73 9.32
N CYS A 108 -15.06 4.74 8.25
CA CYS A 108 -14.21 3.61 7.91
C CYS A 108 -13.25 3.30 9.06
N ARG A 109 -13.27 2.07 9.58
CA ARG A 109 -12.42 1.69 10.73
C ARG A 109 -10.92 1.76 10.43
N ARG A 110 -10.53 1.62 9.17
CA ARG A 110 -9.12 1.58 8.74
C ARG A 110 -8.51 2.96 8.52
N CYS A 111 -9.22 3.86 7.82
CA CYS A 111 -8.70 5.18 7.47
C CYS A 111 -9.37 6.34 8.20
N GLY A 112 -10.42 6.08 8.97
CA GLY A 112 -11.19 7.11 9.70
C GLY A 112 -12.06 8.00 8.82
N LYS A 113 -12.08 7.81 7.49
CA LYS A 113 -12.88 8.62 6.57
C LYS A 113 -14.37 8.32 6.75
N THR A 114 -15.18 9.35 6.88
CA THR A 114 -16.65 9.26 6.86
C THR A 114 -17.12 8.81 5.49
N ILE A 115 -17.91 7.75 5.46
CA ILE A 115 -18.53 7.18 4.28
C ILE A 115 -19.94 7.75 4.22
N THR A 116 -20.22 8.52 3.18
CA THR A 116 -21.53 9.14 2.95
C THR A 116 -22.37 8.36 1.96
N ASN A 117 -21.72 7.59 1.07
CA ASN A 117 -22.38 6.78 0.05
C ASN A 117 -22.41 5.30 0.47
N LYS A 118 -23.58 4.67 0.35
CA LYS A 118 -23.79 3.26 0.68
C LYS A 118 -22.96 2.33 -0.21
N ASP A 119 -22.72 2.73 -1.45
CA ASP A 119 -21.94 1.94 -2.42
C ASP A 119 -20.44 1.88 -2.08
N ASP A 120 -19.97 2.76 -1.19
CA ASP A 120 -18.59 2.79 -0.73
C ASP A 120 -18.38 2.08 0.60
N LEU A 121 -19.47 1.62 1.24
CA LEU A 121 -19.46 0.91 2.51
C LEU A 121 -19.38 -0.60 2.28
N PHE A 122 -18.35 -1.23 2.82
CA PHE A 122 -18.23 -2.69 2.84
C PHE A 122 -18.21 -3.19 4.27
N VAL A 123 -19.03 -4.19 4.56
CA VAL A 123 -19.06 -4.89 5.85
C VAL A 123 -18.24 -6.16 5.73
N ILE A 124 -17.21 -6.27 6.56
CA ILE A 124 -16.40 -7.49 6.71
C ILE A 124 -16.90 -8.19 7.97
N ILE A 125 -17.37 -9.42 7.80
CA ILE A 125 -17.86 -10.26 8.90
C ILE A 125 -16.73 -11.20 9.31
N HIS A 126 -16.29 -11.09 10.56
CA HIS A 126 -15.31 -12.00 11.14
C HIS A 126 -16.03 -13.03 12.00
N SER A 127 -15.85 -14.31 11.68
CA SER A 127 -16.35 -15.44 12.48
C SER A 127 -15.18 -16.09 13.22
N ASP A 128 -15.09 -15.87 14.52
CA ASP A 128 -14.10 -16.56 15.35
C ASP A 128 -14.61 -17.98 15.66
N SER A 129 -14.09 -18.95 14.91
CA SER A 129 -14.39 -20.39 15.06
C SER A 129 -13.77 -21.01 16.32
N ASP A 130 -12.81 -20.34 16.96
CA ASP A 130 -11.99 -20.93 18.01
C ASP A 130 -12.57 -20.75 19.43
N ASN A 131 -13.72 -20.09 19.55
CA ASN A 131 -14.38 -19.84 20.84
C ASN A 131 -15.55 -20.79 21.10
N VAL A 132 -15.67 -21.23 22.36
CA VAL A 132 -16.78 -22.07 22.88
C VAL A 132 -18.16 -21.42 22.68
N LYS A 133 -18.22 -20.11 22.42
CA LYS A 133 -19.38 -19.40 21.90
C LYS A 133 -18.96 -18.62 20.66
N PRO A 134 -19.55 -18.87 19.47
CA PRO A 134 -19.25 -18.09 18.28
C PRO A 134 -19.69 -16.63 18.49
N SER A 135 -18.75 -15.69 18.33
CA SER A 135 -19.05 -14.26 18.30
C SER A 135 -18.83 -13.73 16.90
N ILE A 136 -19.86 -13.13 16.33
CA ILE A 136 -19.80 -12.46 15.03
C ILE A 136 -19.39 -11.01 15.27
N ARG A 137 -18.29 -10.56 14.67
CA ARG A 137 -17.86 -9.15 14.71
C ARG A 137 -17.93 -8.56 13.31
N GLU A 138 -18.72 -7.50 13.16
CA GLU A 138 -18.82 -6.72 11.94
C GLU A 138 -17.80 -5.58 11.92
N GLU A 139 -17.14 -5.39 10.79
CA GLU A 139 -16.19 -4.30 10.55
C GLU A 139 -16.55 -3.54 9.27
N TYR A 140 -16.80 -2.22 9.40
CA TYR A 140 -17.15 -1.33 8.30
C TYR A 140 -15.89 -0.70 7.68
N VAL A 141 -15.68 -0.90 6.38
CA VAL A 141 -14.48 -0.49 5.64
C VAL A 141 -14.85 0.17 4.31
N CYS A 142 -14.12 1.22 3.91
CA CYS A 142 -14.37 1.88 2.63
C CYS A 142 -13.83 1.08 1.42
N ARG A 143 -14.40 1.32 0.24
CA ARG A 143 -14.00 0.69 -1.05
C ARG A 143 -12.50 0.65 -1.27
N ILE A 144 -11.83 1.79 -1.07
CA ILE A 144 -10.37 1.93 -1.26
C ILE A 144 -9.61 1.00 -0.32
N CYS A 145 -9.99 0.97 0.95
CA CYS A 145 -9.33 0.15 1.95
C CYS A 145 -9.61 -1.35 1.77
N LYS A 146 -10.79 -1.73 1.26
CA LYS A 146 -11.09 -3.11 0.88
C LYS A 146 -10.23 -3.56 -0.30
N PHE A 147 -10.20 -2.76 -1.36
CA PHE A 147 -9.41 -3.05 -2.55
C PHE A 147 -7.90 -3.11 -2.25
N ALA A 148 -7.41 -2.26 -1.36
CA ALA A 148 -6.03 -2.30 -0.88
C ALA A 148 -5.72 -3.57 -0.07
N SER A 149 -6.69 -4.14 0.65
CA SER A 149 -6.48 -5.40 1.39
C SER A 149 -6.58 -6.65 0.54
N GLU A 150 -7.33 -6.60 -0.56
CA GLU A 150 -7.50 -7.72 -1.50
C GLU A 150 -6.32 -7.78 -2.49
N ASN A 151 -5.73 -6.63 -2.87
CA ASN A 151 -4.65 -6.55 -3.87
C ASN A 151 -3.22 -6.39 -3.29
N LYS A 152 -2.92 -7.05 -2.16
CA LYS A 152 -1.61 -7.08 -1.49
C LYS A 152 -0.52 -7.72 -2.40
N PRO A 153 0.05 -7.08 -3.45
CA PRO A 153 1.13 -6.10 -3.24
C PRO A 153 1.30 -5.00 -4.33
N ILE A 154 0.44 -4.92 -5.36
CA ILE A 154 0.74 -4.13 -6.58
C ILE A 154 0.45 -2.64 -6.39
N VAL A 155 -0.60 -2.29 -5.64
CA VAL A 155 -1.01 -0.88 -5.42
C VAL A 155 -0.05 -0.15 -4.47
N LEU A 156 0.66 -0.88 -3.61
CA LEU A 156 1.74 -0.27 -2.80
C LEU A 156 2.89 0.19 -3.72
N LYS A 157 3.17 -0.54 -4.81
CA LYS A 157 4.31 -0.25 -5.70
C LYS A 157 4.12 1.00 -6.56
N SER A 158 2.87 1.37 -6.91
CA SER A 158 2.57 2.59 -7.66
C SER A 158 2.47 3.83 -6.75
N CYS A 159 1.99 3.71 -5.51
CA CYS A 159 1.99 4.82 -4.55
C CYS A 159 3.36 5.12 -3.93
N LEU A 160 4.33 4.19 -3.98
CA LEU A 160 5.69 4.39 -3.46
C LEU A 160 6.63 5.20 -4.38
N LYS A 161 6.19 5.61 -5.58
CA LYS A 161 6.95 6.53 -6.45
C LYS A 161 6.83 8.01 -6.03
N SER A 162 6.51 8.30 -4.77
CA SER A 162 6.60 9.67 -4.30
C SER A 162 8.08 10.05 -4.08
N PRO A 163 8.48 11.31 -4.36
CA PRO A 163 9.86 11.78 -4.15
C PRO A 163 10.36 11.54 -2.71
N TYR A 164 9.44 11.32 -1.76
CA TYR A 164 9.73 10.94 -0.39
C TYR A 164 10.57 9.66 -0.26
N PHE A 165 10.31 8.61 -1.07
CA PHE A 165 11.08 7.36 -0.98
C PHE A 165 12.51 7.48 -1.49
N LEU A 166 12.74 8.33 -2.50
CA LEU A 166 14.07 8.65 -2.99
C LEU A 166 14.87 9.39 -1.90
N VAL A 167 14.26 10.41 -1.31
CA VAL A 167 14.85 11.18 -0.22
C VAL A 167 15.17 10.26 0.97
N LEU A 168 14.25 9.38 1.36
CA LEU A 168 14.45 8.42 2.45
C LEU A 168 15.61 7.45 2.16
N SER A 169 15.75 6.99 0.92
CA SER A 169 16.84 6.10 0.49
C SER A 169 18.20 6.81 0.55
N ILE A 170 18.25 8.09 0.14
CA ILE A 170 19.47 8.91 0.25
C ILE A 170 19.83 9.11 1.72
N HIS A 171 18.85 9.42 2.58
CA HIS A 171 19.10 9.59 4.02
C HIS A 171 19.58 8.30 4.69
N ALA A 172 19.05 7.14 4.27
CA ALA A 172 19.47 5.83 4.77
C ALA A 172 20.93 5.49 4.43
N ILE A 173 21.53 6.16 3.44
CA ILE A 173 22.92 5.95 3.04
C ILE A 173 23.83 7.05 3.64
N VAL A 174 23.41 8.31 3.55
CA VAL A 174 24.22 9.46 3.95
C VAL A 174 24.51 9.46 5.45
N TRP A 175 23.50 9.21 6.29
CA TRP A 175 23.68 9.26 7.75
C TRP A 175 24.62 8.18 8.30
N PRO A 176 24.51 6.90 7.88
CA PRO A 176 25.50 5.88 8.25
C PRO A 176 26.93 6.21 7.80
N LEU A 177 27.10 6.76 6.59
CA LEU A 177 28.42 7.13 6.08
C LEU A 177 29.07 8.26 6.89
N ILE A 178 28.30 9.29 7.25
CA ILE A 178 28.78 10.37 8.12
C ILE A 178 29.22 9.81 9.48
N HIS A 179 28.44 8.91 10.06
CA HIS A 179 28.79 8.27 11.33
C HIS A 179 30.08 7.43 11.23
N ILE A 180 30.23 6.64 10.17
CA ILE A 180 31.46 5.87 9.93
C ILE A 180 32.67 6.82 9.84
N MET A 181 32.56 7.91 9.09
CA MET A 181 33.65 8.88 8.94
C MET A 181 34.08 9.49 10.27
N ILE A 182 33.12 9.91 11.10
CA ILE A 182 33.40 10.51 12.42
C ILE A 182 34.10 9.50 13.34
N PHE A 183 33.56 8.29 13.48
CA PHE A 183 34.11 7.29 14.39
C PHE A 183 35.42 6.68 13.89
N LEU A 184 35.62 6.55 12.58
CA LEU A 184 36.92 6.19 12.02
C LEU A 184 37.96 7.27 12.28
N GLY A 185 37.61 8.56 12.20
CA GLY A 185 38.52 9.65 12.56
C GLY A 185 39.01 9.53 14.01
N ILE A 186 38.09 9.27 14.95
CA ILE A 186 38.41 9.02 16.36
C ILE A 186 39.29 7.76 16.51
N ALA A 187 38.93 6.67 15.83
CA ALA A 187 39.72 5.43 15.86
C ALA A 187 41.16 5.67 15.38
N PHE A 188 41.34 6.38 14.26
CA PHE A 188 42.66 6.73 13.72
C PHE A 188 43.49 7.56 14.71
N SER A 189 42.88 8.47 15.47
CA SER A 189 43.59 9.19 16.54
C SER A 189 44.22 8.22 17.54
N TYR A 190 43.46 7.23 18.02
CA TYR A 190 43.96 6.23 18.96
C TYR A 190 44.97 5.26 18.35
N PHE A 191 44.90 5.04 17.04
CA PHE A 191 45.92 4.26 16.32
C PHE A 191 47.29 4.95 16.38
N PHE A 192 47.35 6.26 16.14
CA PHE A 192 48.61 7.01 16.21
C PHE A 192 49.18 7.11 17.64
N GLU A 193 48.32 7.06 18.66
CA GLU A 193 48.73 6.98 20.06
C GLU A 193 49.24 5.58 20.47
N GLY A 194 49.11 4.58 19.58
CA GLY A 194 49.49 3.19 19.87
C GLY A 194 48.48 2.43 20.74
N ASN A 195 47.31 3.00 21.02
CA ASN A 195 46.26 2.35 21.81
C ASN A 195 45.38 1.45 20.92
N THR A 196 45.87 0.23 20.69
CA THR A 196 45.22 -0.77 19.84
C THR A 196 43.83 -1.18 20.34
N ALA A 197 43.62 -1.22 21.65
CA ALA A 197 42.33 -1.61 22.24
C ALA A 197 41.23 -0.59 21.93
N LEU A 198 41.51 0.70 22.11
CA LEU A 198 40.54 1.76 21.78
C LEU A 198 40.32 1.89 20.28
N PHE A 199 41.37 1.74 19.47
CA PHE A 199 41.25 1.68 18.01
C PHE A 199 40.23 0.62 17.58
N ILE A 200 40.42 -0.64 18.01
CA ILE A 200 39.53 -1.76 17.68
C ILE A 200 38.10 -1.48 18.16
N PHE A 201 37.94 -0.97 19.39
CA PHE A 201 36.63 -0.64 19.95
C PHE A 201 35.87 0.38 19.08
N PHE A 202 36.50 1.52 18.74
CA PHE A 202 35.84 2.56 17.95
C PHE A 202 35.56 2.13 16.51
N THR A 203 36.42 1.30 15.91
CA THR A 203 36.17 0.73 14.57
C THR A 203 34.96 -0.19 14.57
N LEU A 204 34.87 -1.12 15.53
CA LEU A 204 33.72 -2.02 15.64
C LEU A 204 32.43 -1.24 15.97
N PHE A 205 32.52 -0.26 16.86
CA PHE A 205 31.40 0.60 17.21
C PHE A 205 30.87 1.38 16.00
N ALA A 206 31.75 1.92 15.17
CA ALA A 206 31.41 2.64 13.94
C ALA A 206 30.56 1.78 12.99
N VAL A 207 30.95 0.53 12.77
CA VAL A 207 30.25 -0.41 11.89
C VAL A 207 28.89 -0.81 12.45
N ILE A 208 28.82 -1.09 13.75
CA ILE A 208 27.57 -1.50 14.41
C ILE A 208 26.56 -0.34 14.39
N ILE A 209 26.97 0.86 14.78
CA ILE A 209 26.04 1.99 14.91
C ILE A 209 25.56 2.50 13.54
N SER A 210 26.43 2.50 12.53
CA SER A 210 26.05 2.90 11.18
C SER A 210 25.06 1.92 10.55
N THR A 211 25.27 0.61 10.73
CA THR A 211 24.33 -0.43 10.31
C THR A 211 22.98 -0.25 11.00
N TYR A 212 22.99 0.02 12.31
CA TYR A 212 21.77 0.26 13.09
C TYR A 212 20.99 1.48 12.58
N ILE A 213 21.67 2.62 12.39
CA ILE A 213 21.06 3.84 11.86
C ILE A 213 20.46 3.61 10.47
N GLY A 214 21.17 2.90 9.59
CA GLY A 214 20.67 2.52 8.27
C GLY A 214 19.39 1.66 8.36
N CYS A 215 19.34 0.70 9.29
CA CYS A 215 18.16 -0.12 9.53
C CYS A 215 16.97 0.68 10.08
N VAL A 216 17.21 1.66 10.96
CA VAL A 216 16.16 2.52 11.52
C VAL A 216 15.58 3.43 10.43
N ILE A 217 16.44 4.10 9.65
CA ILE A 217 16.00 5.04 8.61
C ILE A 217 15.30 4.31 7.45
N SER A 218 15.76 3.12 7.09
CA SER A 218 15.11 2.30 6.06
C SER A 218 13.73 1.75 6.49
N HIS A 219 13.29 2.04 7.72
CA HIS A 219 12.05 1.49 8.30
C HIS A 219 11.94 -0.02 8.08
N ASN A 220 13.07 -0.73 8.19
CA ASN A 220 13.06 -2.18 8.08
C ASN A 220 12.32 -2.72 9.32
N ASN A 221 11.05 -3.07 9.10
CA ASN A 221 9.99 -3.14 10.12
C ASN A 221 10.28 -4.05 11.32
N PHE A 222 11.27 -4.95 11.22
CA PHE A 222 11.62 -5.86 12.29
C PHE A 222 12.44 -5.19 13.41
N ILE A 223 13.54 -4.51 13.06
CA ILE A 223 14.48 -3.95 14.03
C ILE A 223 13.86 -2.77 14.77
N SER A 224 13.18 -1.89 14.03
CA SER A 224 12.52 -0.71 14.63
C SER A 224 11.44 -1.13 15.63
N LYS A 225 10.60 -2.14 15.30
CA LYS A 225 9.58 -2.65 16.22
C LYS A 225 10.18 -3.28 17.47
N ILE A 226 11.21 -4.12 17.33
CA ILE A 226 11.90 -4.73 18.48
C ILE A 226 12.51 -3.66 19.38
N PHE A 227 13.13 -2.64 18.79
CA PHE A 227 13.74 -1.56 19.55
C PHE A 227 12.71 -0.77 20.37
N TYR A 228 11.60 -0.35 19.76
CA TYR A 228 10.54 0.39 20.47
C TYR A 228 9.85 -0.47 21.53
N ILE A 229 9.63 -1.77 21.26
CA ILE A 229 9.12 -2.71 22.27
C ILE A 229 10.08 -2.81 23.47
N GLY A 230 11.39 -2.88 23.22
CA GLY A 230 12.40 -2.89 24.28
C GLY A 230 12.40 -1.60 25.11
N ILE A 231 12.33 -0.43 24.46
CA ILE A 231 12.24 0.86 25.16
C ILE A 231 10.98 0.96 25.99
N ASP A 232 9.83 0.57 25.45
CA ASP A 232 8.56 0.62 26.19
C ASP A 232 8.55 -0.36 27.36
N TYR A 233 9.17 -1.53 27.21
CA TYR A 233 9.37 -2.45 28.34
C TYR A 233 10.19 -1.80 29.45
N ILE A 234 11.33 -1.18 29.13
CA ILE A 234 12.19 -0.50 30.12
C ILE A 234 11.43 0.66 30.77
N ARG A 235 10.73 1.48 29.98
CA ARG A 235 9.93 2.61 30.48
C ARG A 235 8.81 2.14 31.42
N ASN A 236 8.13 1.06 31.09
CA ASN A 236 7.07 0.50 31.91
C ASN A 236 7.61 -0.19 33.17
N ALA A 237 8.76 -0.87 33.07
CA ALA A 237 9.47 -1.41 34.22
C ALA A 237 9.88 -0.28 35.17
N ALA A 238 10.49 0.80 34.66
CA ALA A 238 10.88 1.96 35.44
C ALA A 238 9.70 2.64 36.15
N LYS A 239 8.52 2.74 35.51
CA LYS A 239 7.30 3.27 36.14
C LYS A 239 6.75 2.36 37.24
N LYS A 240 6.91 1.05 37.11
CA LYS A 240 6.42 0.05 38.08
C LYS A 240 7.30 0.01 39.34
N TYR A 241 8.59 0.32 39.21
CA TYR A 241 9.49 0.50 40.34
C TYR A 241 9.36 1.92 40.92
N LYS A 242 8.35 2.15 41.77
CA LYS A 242 8.38 3.31 42.68
C LYS A 242 9.60 3.17 43.61
N PRO A 243 10.38 4.23 43.86
CA PRO A 243 11.47 4.18 44.82
C PRO A 243 10.92 3.75 46.18
N CYS A 244 11.40 2.62 46.70
CA CYS A 244 10.96 2.10 47.99
C CYS A 244 11.16 3.18 49.06
N SER A 245 10.10 3.48 49.80
CA SER A 245 10.16 4.36 50.96
C SER A 245 10.96 3.69 52.08
N ARG A 246 12.25 4.06 52.14
CA ARG A 246 13.22 4.11 53.25
C ARG A 246 13.33 3.07 54.38
N PHE A 247 12.53 2.01 54.51
CA PHE A 247 12.65 1.13 55.70
C PHE A 247 12.58 -0.40 55.51
N ASP A 248 12.75 -0.92 54.30
CA ASP A 248 12.84 -2.38 54.08
C ASP A 248 14.06 -2.76 53.22
N PHE A 249 15.21 -2.91 53.88
CA PHE A 249 16.50 -3.21 53.24
C PHE A 249 16.53 -4.61 52.60
N ALA A 250 15.82 -5.59 53.17
CA ALA A 250 15.82 -6.96 52.67
C ALA A 250 14.98 -7.11 51.38
N GLY A 251 13.85 -6.41 51.28
CA GLY A 251 13.03 -6.33 50.06
C GLY A 251 13.74 -5.58 48.92
N CYS A 252 14.50 -4.53 49.26
CA CYS A 252 15.23 -3.72 48.27
C CYS A 252 16.38 -4.51 47.61
N ALA A 253 17.18 -5.25 48.38
CA ALA A 253 18.31 -6.03 47.87
C ALA A 253 17.89 -7.20 46.96
N ARG A 254 16.70 -7.77 47.17
CA ARG A 254 16.14 -8.83 46.31
C ARG A 254 15.67 -8.27 44.97
N ASN A 255 15.07 -7.08 44.99
CA ASN A 255 14.63 -6.37 43.79
C ASN A 255 15.79 -5.84 42.93
N GLU A 256 16.89 -5.41 43.56
CA GLU A 256 18.09 -4.98 42.84
C GLU A 256 18.74 -6.13 42.04
N ARG A 257 18.83 -7.33 42.64
CA ARG A 257 19.33 -8.52 41.94
C ARG A 257 18.42 -8.93 40.77
N ALA A 258 17.11 -8.91 40.98
CA ALA A 258 16.15 -9.21 39.91
C ALA A 258 16.22 -8.18 38.77
N PHE A 259 16.37 -6.89 39.10
CA PHE A 259 16.51 -5.82 38.12
C PHE A 259 17.80 -5.99 37.30
N ARG A 260 18.95 -6.21 37.95
CA ARG A 260 20.23 -6.49 37.27
C ARG A 260 20.13 -7.72 36.36
N PHE A 261 19.53 -8.81 36.84
CA PHE A 261 19.34 -10.02 36.04
C PHE A 261 18.44 -9.77 34.81
N SER A 262 17.32 -9.06 34.99
CA SER A 262 16.45 -8.70 33.87
C SER A 262 17.13 -7.77 32.86
N GLY A 263 17.98 -6.86 33.34
CA GLY A 263 18.80 -6.00 32.49
C GLY A 263 19.81 -6.79 31.66
N HIS A 264 20.47 -7.79 32.26
CA HIS A 264 21.38 -8.67 31.52
C HIS A 264 20.66 -9.52 30.47
N ILE A 265 19.46 -10.03 30.77
CA ILE A 265 18.64 -10.77 29.78
C ILE A 265 18.25 -9.87 28.60
N LEU A 266 17.80 -8.64 28.88
CA LEU A 266 17.47 -7.68 27.82
C LEU A 266 18.68 -7.30 26.99
N LEU A 267 19.82 -7.04 27.64
CA LEU A 267 21.08 -6.73 26.97
C LEU A 267 21.52 -7.89 26.08
N PHE A 268 21.45 -9.13 26.57
CA PHE A 268 21.79 -10.32 25.81
C PHE A 268 20.84 -10.52 24.62
N SER A 269 19.53 -10.35 24.83
CA SER A 269 18.53 -10.42 23.75
C SER A 269 18.76 -9.35 22.69
N PHE A 270 19.14 -8.13 23.10
CA PHE A 270 19.46 -7.04 22.19
C PHE A 270 20.73 -7.38 21.37
N LEU A 271 21.80 -7.81 22.04
CA LEU A 271 23.05 -8.22 21.38
C LEU A 271 22.83 -9.39 20.42
N ALA A 272 22.03 -10.39 20.80
CA ALA A 272 21.66 -11.51 19.93
C ALA A 272 20.87 -11.04 18.71
N SER A 273 19.92 -10.11 18.88
CA SER A 273 19.17 -9.54 17.76
C SER A 273 20.07 -8.73 16.80
N LEU A 274 21.06 -8.02 17.35
CA LEU A 274 22.06 -7.28 16.60
C LEU A 274 22.96 -8.24 15.80
N PHE A 275 23.41 -9.33 16.42
CA PHE A 275 24.22 -10.35 15.78
C PHE A 275 23.47 -11.04 14.63
N VAL A 276 22.22 -11.43 14.85
CA VAL A 276 21.35 -12.00 13.80
C VAL A 276 21.08 -10.97 12.69
N GLY A 277 20.87 -9.70 13.06
CA GLY A 277 20.70 -8.60 12.11
C GLY A 277 21.92 -8.37 11.22
N ILE A 278 23.13 -8.41 11.79
CA ILE A 278 24.40 -8.29 11.05
C ILE A 278 24.59 -9.51 10.13
N PHE A 279 24.33 -10.71 10.63
CA PHE A 279 24.49 -11.92 9.83
C PHE A 279 23.50 -11.91 8.65
N THR A 280 22.23 -11.62 8.91
CA THR A 280 21.22 -11.53 7.84
C THR A 280 21.48 -10.38 6.87
N SER A 281 22.01 -9.23 7.31
CA SER A 281 22.35 -8.13 6.40
C SER A 281 23.50 -8.50 5.46
N ILE A 282 24.52 -9.22 5.95
CA ILE A 282 25.67 -9.64 5.13
C ILE A 282 25.24 -10.66 4.06
N PHE A 283 24.38 -11.62 4.40
CA PHE A 283 24.04 -12.71 3.47
C PHE A 283 22.77 -12.47 2.65
N VAL A 284 21.72 -11.92 3.25
CA VAL A 284 20.40 -11.82 2.63
C VAL A 284 20.27 -10.54 1.81
N TYR A 285 20.87 -9.44 2.26
CA TYR A 285 20.71 -8.15 1.59
C TYR A 285 21.37 -8.09 0.19
N PRO A 286 22.60 -8.59 -0.04
CA PRO A 286 23.19 -8.60 -1.37
C PRO A 286 22.40 -9.49 -2.34
N TYR A 287 21.89 -10.62 -1.85
CA TYR A 287 21.06 -11.52 -2.65
C TYR A 287 19.74 -10.87 -3.08
N ALA A 288 19.06 -10.19 -2.16
CA ALA A 288 17.84 -9.44 -2.46
C ALA A 288 18.10 -8.30 -3.46
N LEU A 289 19.24 -7.60 -3.32
CA LEU A 289 19.65 -6.53 -4.22
C LEU A 289 19.90 -7.04 -5.66
N ILE A 290 20.68 -8.12 -5.81
CA ILE A 290 20.98 -8.74 -7.11
C ILE A 290 19.69 -9.23 -7.80
N LYS A 291 18.77 -9.84 -7.04
CA LYS A 291 17.51 -10.33 -7.58
C LYS A 291 16.59 -9.20 -8.07
N ASN A 292 16.61 -8.05 -7.40
CA ASN A 292 15.86 -6.87 -7.83
C ASN A 292 16.49 -6.21 -9.06
N LEU A 293 17.84 -6.12 -9.13
CA LEU A 293 18.52 -5.62 -10.33
C LEU A 293 18.20 -6.46 -11.57
N LYS A 294 18.24 -7.80 -11.47
CA LYS A 294 17.91 -8.71 -12.58
C LYS A 294 16.46 -8.64 -13.09
N ARG A 295 15.55 -7.99 -12.35
CA ARG A 295 14.16 -7.78 -12.79
C ARG A 295 13.95 -6.40 -13.40
N ALA A 296 14.92 -5.51 -13.27
CA ALA A 296 14.86 -4.14 -13.76
C ALA A 296 15.53 -3.97 -15.13
N PHE A 297 16.43 -4.89 -15.49
CA PHE A 297 17.05 -5.03 -16.81
C PHE A 297 16.48 -6.25 -17.51
#